data_AF-A0A0S8DW98-F1
#
_entry.id   AF-A0A0S8DW98-F1
#
_cell.length_a   1.000
_cell.length_b   1.000
_cell.length_c   1.000
_cell.angle_alpha   90.00
_cell.angle_beta   90.00
_cell.angle_gamma   90.00
#
_symmetry.space_group_name_H-M   'P 1'
#
loop_
_entity.id
_entity.type
_entity.pdbx_description
1 polymer ?
#
loop_
_entity_poly.entity_id
_entity_poly.type
_entity_poly.pdbx_seq_one_letter_code
_entity_poly.pdbx_strand_id
1 'polypeptide(L)'
;RRGKVTPKLVGWDSRLNELVQLIELPAPATVADSFVNDLAVDEQHNAVYIADPAGGDNAALIVVDLNTGQARRVLRGHTSVVPENVYLVIDNRSVKLKREDGSFLRPRIGVNPIALDAKAQWLYFGPMHGKTMYRIRTQDLLDHELDDAALGQKVERYSDKPICDGISIDRAGNIYISDIANHAVGVISTLRRYEIIAQDRERLSWPDAFSFGPDGRLYTVANQLHRTAVLNAGVMAAKPPYYVLQLEPMAPGIAGR
;
A
#
# COMPACT_ATOMS: atom_id res chain seq x y z
N ARG A 1 11.07 17.71 0.73
CA ARG A 1 9.73 18.24 1.12
C ARG A 1 8.66 17.47 0.35
N ARG A 2 7.63 16.93 1.01
CA ARG A 2 6.40 16.48 0.34
C ARG A 2 5.70 17.73 -0.25
N GLY A 3 5.06 17.60 -1.41
CA GLY A 3 4.69 18.74 -2.27
C GLY A 3 3.77 19.78 -1.60
N LYS A 4 3.78 21.03 -2.09
CA LYS A 4 2.91 22.12 -1.58
C LYS A 4 1.47 22.07 -2.12
N VAL A 5 1.12 21.05 -2.89
CA VAL A 5 -0.16 20.94 -3.59
C VAL A 5 -1.09 20.07 -2.77
N THR A 6 -2.35 20.49 -2.64
CA THR A 6 -3.41 19.67 -2.03
C THR A 6 -3.56 18.37 -2.83
N PRO A 7 -3.41 17.19 -2.20
CA PRO A 7 -3.67 15.92 -2.88
C PRO A 7 -5.12 15.85 -3.37
N LYS A 8 -5.35 15.09 -4.43
CA LYS A 8 -6.69 14.91 -5.00
C LYS A 8 -6.86 13.50 -5.54
N LEU A 9 -8.08 12.98 -5.45
CA LEU A 9 -8.54 11.78 -6.13
C LEU A 9 -9.21 12.18 -7.45
N VAL A 10 -8.84 11.51 -8.53
CA VAL A 10 -9.31 11.82 -9.89
C VAL A 10 -9.89 10.57 -10.52
N GLY A 11 -11.17 10.60 -10.88
CA GLY A 11 -11.82 9.60 -11.71
C GLY A 11 -11.85 10.06 -13.17
N TRP A 12 -11.37 9.22 -14.08
CA TRP A 12 -11.29 9.51 -15.51
C TRP A 12 -12.00 8.43 -16.32
N ASP A 13 -12.88 8.80 -17.23
CA ASP A 13 -13.49 7.87 -18.17
C ASP A 13 -12.49 7.60 -19.30
N SER A 14 -11.97 6.37 -19.38
CA SER A 14 -11.01 5.98 -20.40
C SER A 14 -11.61 5.74 -21.79
N ARG A 15 -12.93 5.55 -21.89
CA ARG A 15 -13.65 5.35 -23.16
C ARG A 15 -13.98 6.69 -23.81
N LEU A 16 -14.47 7.64 -23.02
CA LEU A 16 -14.81 8.99 -23.48
C LEU A 16 -13.63 9.97 -23.40
N ASN A 17 -12.57 9.59 -22.67
CA ASN A 17 -11.39 10.41 -22.41
C ASN A 17 -11.74 11.75 -21.75
N GLU A 18 -12.52 11.70 -20.66
CA GLU A 18 -12.97 12.89 -19.94
C GLU A 18 -12.90 12.71 -18.41
N LEU A 19 -12.82 13.85 -17.72
CA LEU A 19 -12.85 13.90 -16.26
C LEU A 19 -14.27 13.57 -15.77
N VAL A 20 -14.40 12.54 -14.94
CA VAL A 20 -15.69 12.15 -14.32
C VAL A 20 -15.83 12.81 -12.95
N GLN A 21 -14.77 12.76 -12.14
CA GLN A 21 -14.83 13.22 -10.77
C GLN A 21 -13.47 13.74 -10.31
N LEU A 22 -13.48 14.82 -9.53
CA LEU A 22 -12.30 15.35 -8.85
C LEU A 22 -12.67 15.64 -7.41
N ILE A 23 -12.01 14.96 -6.47
CA ILE A 23 -12.19 15.15 -5.03
C ILE A 23 -10.86 15.65 -4.47
N GLU A 24 -10.85 16.88 -3.96
CA GLU A 24 -9.68 17.38 -3.22
C GLU A 24 -9.61 16.72 -1.85
N LEU A 25 -8.40 16.48 -1.36
CA LEU A 25 -8.13 15.89 -0.05
C LEU A 25 -7.39 16.92 0.84
N PRO A 26 -8.04 18.03 1.23
CA PRO A 26 -7.42 19.04 2.08
C PRO A 26 -7.27 18.56 3.53
N ALA A 27 -6.68 19.38 4.38
CA ALA A 27 -6.82 19.19 5.83
C ALA A 27 -8.32 19.29 6.23
N PRO A 28 -8.79 18.46 7.17
CA PRO A 28 -8.03 17.53 8.01
C PRO A 28 -7.85 16.11 7.44
N ALA A 29 -8.33 15.81 6.22
CA ALA A 29 -8.17 14.49 5.60
C ALA A 29 -6.69 14.16 5.35
N THR A 30 -5.92 15.15 4.89
CA THR A 30 -4.45 15.08 4.81
C THR A 30 -3.78 16.03 5.79
N VAL A 31 -2.51 15.81 6.06
CA VAL A 31 -1.66 16.63 6.94
C VAL A 31 -0.42 17.13 6.18
N ALA A 32 0.33 18.05 6.76
CA ALA A 32 1.45 18.73 6.08
C ALA A 32 2.54 17.77 5.57
N ASP A 33 2.70 16.61 6.21
CA ASP A 33 3.63 15.57 5.79
C ASP A 33 2.93 14.36 5.16
N SER A 34 1.67 14.46 4.70
CA SER A 34 1.00 13.38 3.97
C SER A 34 1.72 12.99 2.67
N PHE A 35 1.66 11.70 2.35
CA PHE A 35 2.10 11.12 1.09
C PHE A 35 1.14 10.00 0.72
N VAL A 36 -0.08 10.36 0.35
CA VAL A 36 -1.10 9.41 -0.13
C VAL A 36 -0.52 8.58 -1.28
N ASN A 37 -0.30 7.28 -1.03
CA ASN A 37 0.57 6.47 -1.88
C ASN A 37 -0.18 5.39 -2.66
N ASP A 38 -1.24 4.83 -2.08
CA ASP A 38 -2.00 3.72 -2.65
C ASP A 38 -3.50 3.87 -2.33
N LEU A 39 -4.36 3.24 -3.13
CA LEU A 39 -5.81 3.26 -2.96
C LEU A 39 -6.49 1.92 -3.30
N ALA A 40 -7.60 1.65 -2.64
CA ALA A 40 -8.50 0.56 -2.97
C ALA A 40 -9.91 1.10 -3.23
N VAL A 41 -10.48 0.78 -4.39
CA VAL A 41 -11.81 1.23 -4.81
C VAL A 41 -12.86 0.20 -4.41
N ASP A 42 -13.83 0.65 -3.62
CA ASP A 42 -15.00 -0.11 -3.19
C ASP A 42 -16.23 0.32 -4.00
N GLU A 43 -16.46 -0.38 -5.12
CA GLU A 43 -17.62 -0.16 -5.97
C GLU A 43 -18.94 -0.60 -5.32
N GLN A 44 -18.91 -1.46 -4.30
CA GLN A 44 -20.12 -1.93 -3.63
C GLN A 44 -20.68 -0.86 -2.70
N HIS A 45 -19.80 -0.13 -2.03
CA HIS A 45 -20.17 0.89 -1.06
C HIS A 45 -19.96 2.32 -1.57
N ASN A 46 -19.53 2.49 -2.83
CA ASN A 46 -19.17 3.78 -3.42
C ASN A 46 -18.15 4.54 -2.56
N ALA A 47 -17.06 3.86 -2.20
CA ALA A 47 -16.02 4.41 -1.37
C ALA A 47 -14.62 4.16 -1.92
N VAL A 48 -13.64 4.94 -1.48
CA VAL A 48 -12.22 4.70 -1.71
C VAL A 48 -11.47 4.74 -0.40
N TYR A 49 -10.61 3.74 -0.18
CA TYR A 49 -9.71 3.68 0.95
C TYR A 49 -8.30 4.03 0.48
N ILE A 50 -7.64 4.98 1.12
CA ILE A 50 -6.32 5.48 0.71
C ILE A 50 -5.35 5.26 1.87
N ALA A 51 -4.16 4.72 1.56
CA ALA A 51 -3.06 4.64 2.49
C ALA A 51 -2.26 5.95 2.51
N ASP A 52 -2.04 6.49 3.71
CA ASP A 52 -1.17 7.65 3.91
C ASP A 52 -0.04 7.34 4.91
N PRO A 53 1.14 6.93 4.43
CA PRO A 53 2.36 6.74 5.22
C PRO A 53 3.01 8.08 5.61
N ALA A 54 2.23 9.01 6.16
CA ALA A 54 2.75 10.17 6.89
C ALA A 54 3.68 9.72 8.04
N GLY A 55 4.57 10.60 8.49
CA GLY A 55 5.64 10.24 9.40
C GLY A 55 5.14 9.93 10.81
N GLY A 56 5.59 8.80 11.39
CA GLY A 56 5.29 8.43 12.78
C GLY A 56 3.79 8.35 13.04
N ASP A 57 3.33 9.00 14.11
CA ASP A 57 1.93 9.00 14.54
C ASP A 57 0.99 9.73 13.57
N ASN A 58 1.53 10.38 12.53
CA ASN A 58 0.69 10.92 11.48
C ASN A 58 0.21 9.84 10.52
N ALA A 59 0.84 8.67 10.40
CA ALA A 59 0.37 7.62 9.50
C ALA A 59 -1.12 7.28 9.75
N ALA A 60 -1.91 7.11 8.69
CA ALA A 60 -3.35 6.91 8.78
C ALA A 60 -3.92 6.30 7.49
N LEU A 61 -5.17 5.87 7.56
CA LEU A 61 -6.00 5.66 6.37
C LEU A 61 -6.86 6.89 6.11
N ILE A 62 -7.28 7.07 4.85
CA ILE A 62 -8.30 8.05 4.47
C ILE A 62 -9.45 7.30 3.79
N VAL A 63 -10.67 7.50 4.28
CA VAL A 63 -11.90 6.96 3.70
C VAL A 63 -12.57 8.08 2.91
N VAL A 64 -12.85 7.87 1.64
CA VAL A 64 -13.53 8.82 0.77
C VAL A 64 -14.87 8.23 0.36
N ASP A 65 -15.96 8.95 0.64
CA ASP A 65 -17.29 8.65 0.10
C ASP A 65 -17.41 9.27 -1.29
N LEU A 66 -17.58 8.44 -2.32
CA LEU A 66 -17.67 8.89 -3.71
C LEU A 66 -19.00 9.57 -4.04
N ASN A 67 -20.06 9.35 -3.25
CA ASN A 67 -21.34 10.01 -3.45
C ASN A 67 -21.28 11.49 -3.05
N THR A 68 -20.61 11.77 -1.92
CA THR A 68 -20.57 13.12 -1.33
C THR A 68 -19.25 13.84 -1.56
N GLY A 69 -18.19 13.11 -1.91
CA GLY A 69 -16.81 13.63 -1.98
C GLY A 69 -16.18 13.88 -0.61
N GLN A 70 -16.85 13.51 0.50
CA GLN A 70 -16.29 13.69 1.84
C GLN A 70 -15.14 12.72 2.08
N ALA A 71 -14.04 13.23 2.64
CA ALA A 71 -12.87 12.46 3.00
C ALA A 71 -12.61 12.52 4.50
N ARG A 72 -12.44 11.37 5.14
CA ARG A 72 -12.20 11.22 6.57
C ARG A 72 -10.88 10.52 6.84
N ARG A 73 -9.99 11.17 7.59
CA ARG A 73 -8.76 10.53 8.11
C ARG A 73 -9.11 9.67 9.31
N VAL A 74 -8.69 8.40 9.31
CA VAL A 74 -9.02 7.43 10.34
C VAL A 74 -7.81 6.62 10.78
N LEU A 75 -7.88 6.04 11.99
CA LEU A 75 -6.82 5.19 12.56
C LEU A 75 -5.47 5.90 12.71
N ARG A 76 -5.45 7.23 12.74
CA ARG A 76 -4.21 8.01 12.83
C ARG A 76 -3.42 7.60 14.07
N GLY A 77 -2.15 7.24 13.87
CA GLY A 77 -1.25 6.86 14.97
C GLY A 77 -1.54 5.49 15.59
N HIS A 78 -2.53 4.76 15.09
CA HIS A 78 -2.84 3.42 15.58
C HIS A 78 -1.70 2.44 15.25
N THR A 79 -1.48 1.43 16.11
CA THR A 79 -0.40 0.45 15.94
C THR A 79 -0.43 -0.30 14.62
N SER A 80 -1.59 -0.35 13.95
CA SER A 80 -1.76 -1.01 12.64
C SER A 80 -1.37 -0.15 11.45
N VAL A 81 -1.09 1.15 11.64
CA VAL A 81 -0.69 2.07 10.56
C VAL A 81 0.67 2.71 10.80
N VAL A 82 1.14 2.80 12.04
CA VAL A 82 2.48 3.31 12.33
C VAL A 82 3.54 2.24 12.07
N PRO A 83 4.77 2.60 11.65
CA PRO A 83 5.82 1.63 11.41
C PRO A 83 6.32 1.00 12.72
N GLU A 84 6.64 -0.29 12.67
CA GLU A 84 7.37 -0.99 13.72
C GLU A 84 8.85 -0.54 13.75
N ASN A 85 9.58 -0.88 14.81
CA ASN A 85 11.01 -0.60 14.92
C ASN A 85 11.88 -1.61 14.14
N VAL A 86 11.62 -1.71 12.83
CA VAL A 86 12.33 -2.58 11.88
C VAL A 86 12.88 -1.76 10.72
N TYR A 87 13.93 -2.26 10.08
CA TYR A 87 14.58 -1.59 8.95
C TYR A 87 14.64 -2.52 7.75
N LEU A 88 14.37 -1.97 6.56
CA LEU A 88 14.58 -2.69 5.31
C LEU A 88 16.08 -2.82 5.01
N VAL A 89 16.54 -4.06 4.89
CA VAL A 89 17.90 -4.42 4.48
C VAL A 89 17.80 -5.33 3.27
N ILE A 90 18.46 -4.94 2.18
CA ILE A 90 18.50 -5.69 0.91
C ILE A 90 19.98 -5.97 0.64
N ASP A 91 20.35 -7.24 0.45
CA ASP A 91 21.74 -7.64 0.18
C ASP A 91 22.76 -7.05 1.21
N ASN A 92 22.42 -7.11 2.49
CA ASN A 92 23.20 -6.52 3.60
C ASN A 92 23.37 -4.98 3.54
N ARG A 93 22.57 -4.28 2.72
CA ARG A 93 22.56 -2.81 2.62
C ARG A 93 21.23 -2.27 3.14
N SER A 94 21.29 -1.38 4.13
CA SER A 94 20.12 -0.66 4.59
C SER A 94 19.71 0.40 3.57
N VAL A 95 18.40 0.53 3.32
CA VAL A 95 17.82 1.66 2.60
C VAL A 95 18.06 2.96 3.38
N LYS A 96 18.50 4.02 2.71
CA LYS A 96 18.86 5.30 3.34
C LYS A 96 18.46 6.49 2.48
N LEU A 97 17.82 7.47 3.11
CA LEU A 97 17.59 8.79 2.53
C LEU A 97 18.72 9.72 2.93
N LYS A 98 19.21 10.53 2.00
CA LYS A 98 20.12 11.65 2.28
C LYS A 98 19.29 12.89 2.62
N ARG A 99 19.57 13.52 3.76
CA ARG A 99 18.95 14.77 4.21
C ARG A 99 19.71 15.98 3.66
N GLU A 100 19.07 17.15 3.72
CA GLU A 100 19.65 18.42 3.25
C GLU A 100 20.93 18.79 4.02
N ASP A 101 21.02 18.43 5.30
CA ASP A 101 22.20 18.61 6.15
C ASP A 101 23.34 17.61 5.87
N GLY A 102 23.18 16.73 4.87
CA GLY A 102 24.15 15.69 4.50
C GLY A 102 24.08 14.42 5.34
N SER A 103 23.28 14.37 6.41
CA SER A 103 23.07 13.18 7.22
C SER A 103 22.20 12.14 6.52
N PHE A 104 22.21 10.90 7.03
CA PHE A 104 21.40 9.81 6.49
C PHE A 104 20.29 9.40 7.45
N LEU A 105 19.10 9.16 6.91
CA LEU A 105 17.95 8.61 7.61
C LEU A 105 17.62 7.22 7.07
N ARG A 106 17.43 6.25 7.95
CA ARG A 106 16.77 5.00 7.58
C ARG A 106 15.27 5.21 7.64
N PRO A 107 14.53 5.07 6.53
CA PRO A 107 13.10 5.30 6.54
C PRO A 107 12.41 4.25 7.43
N ARG A 108 11.30 4.67 8.01
CA ARG A 108 10.30 3.79 8.64
C ARG A 108 8.96 4.28 8.13
N ILE A 109 8.39 3.52 7.21
CA ILE A 109 7.20 3.88 6.45
C ILE A 109 6.02 3.14 7.06
N GLY A 110 4.98 3.91 7.43
CA GLY A 110 3.73 3.41 7.98
C GLY A 110 2.86 2.70 6.94
N VAL A 111 1.55 2.76 7.11
CA VAL A 111 0.59 2.08 6.24
C VAL A 111 0.84 2.41 4.78
N ASN A 112 0.97 1.37 3.97
CA ASN A 112 1.26 1.47 2.56
C ASN A 112 0.58 0.30 1.84
N PRO A 113 0.92 -0.98 2.10
CA PRO A 113 0.18 -2.09 1.52
C PRO A 113 -1.28 -2.01 1.93
N ILE A 114 -2.18 -1.97 0.94
CA ILE A 114 -3.62 -2.14 1.12
C ILE A 114 -4.20 -3.04 0.02
N ALA A 115 -5.20 -3.85 0.34
CA ALA A 115 -5.97 -4.62 -0.63
C ALA A 115 -7.40 -4.84 -0.14
N LEU A 116 -8.37 -4.63 -1.02
CA LEU A 116 -9.78 -4.90 -0.75
C LEU A 116 -10.14 -6.30 -1.24
N ASP A 117 -10.79 -7.10 -0.40
CA ASP A 117 -11.19 -8.45 -0.81
C ASP A 117 -12.23 -8.47 -1.94
N ALA A 118 -12.41 -9.65 -2.53
CA ALA A 118 -13.32 -9.81 -3.66
C ALA A 118 -14.78 -9.45 -3.35
N LYS A 119 -15.16 -9.48 -2.07
CA LYS A 119 -16.52 -9.20 -1.60
C LYS A 119 -16.66 -7.79 -1.02
N ALA A 120 -15.61 -6.97 -1.09
CA ALA A 120 -15.55 -5.67 -0.43
C ALA A 120 -15.92 -5.72 1.06
N GLN A 121 -15.62 -6.83 1.75
CA GLN A 121 -15.96 -7.02 3.16
C GLN A 121 -14.81 -6.64 4.10
N TRP A 122 -13.58 -6.86 3.65
CA TRP A 122 -12.37 -6.61 4.41
C TRP A 122 -11.37 -5.80 3.61
N LEU A 123 -10.84 -4.76 4.24
CA LEU A 123 -9.62 -4.09 3.81
C LEU A 123 -8.45 -4.72 4.56
N TYR A 124 -7.50 -5.31 3.83
CA TYR A 124 -6.22 -5.79 4.35
C TYR A 124 -5.20 -4.69 4.25
N PHE A 125 -4.40 -4.49 5.29
CA PHE A 125 -3.42 -3.42 5.32
C PHE A 125 -2.33 -3.64 6.37
N GLY A 126 -1.30 -2.81 6.32
CA GLY A 126 -0.34 -2.70 7.42
C GLY A 126 0.79 -1.75 7.10
N PRO A 127 1.69 -1.49 8.07
CA PRO A 127 2.86 -0.68 7.80
C PRO A 127 3.81 -1.38 6.82
N MET A 128 4.39 -0.63 5.87
CA MET A 128 5.47 -1.14 5.00
C MET A 128 6.59 -1.68 5.88
N HIS A 129 7.06 -0.86 6.83
CA HIS A 129 8.03 -1.26 7.84
C HIS A 129 7.31 -1.89 9.04
N GLY A 130 6.82 -3.10 8.86
CA GLY A 130 6.30 -3.92 9.96
C GLY A 130 6.06 -5.37 9.53
N LYS A 131 5.89 -6.23 10.53
CA LYS A 131 5.83 -7.68 10.37
C LYS A 131 4.42 -8.25 10.46
N THR A 132 3.43 -7.38 10.67
CA THR A 132 2.04 -7.79 10.87
C THR A 132 1.16 -7.31 9.72
N MET A 133 0.37 -8.23 9.14
CA MET A 133 -0.77 -7.92 8.29
C MET A 133 -1.99 -7.74 9.18
N TYR A 134 -2.71 -6.65 8.99
CA TYR A 134 -3.97 -6.35 9.66
C TYR A 134 -5.12 -6.39 8.66
N ARG A 135 -6.34 -6.40 9.19
CA ARG A 135 -7.55 -6.15 8.42
C ARG A 135 -8.61 -5.45 9.26
N ILE A 136 -9.54 -4.79 8.59
CA ILE A 136 -10.73 -4.20 9.21
C ILE A 136 -11.92 -4.37 8.26
N ARG A 137 -13.14 -4.47 8.80
CA ARG A 137 -14.32 -4.53 7.95
C ARG A 137 -14.55 -3.17 7.30
N THR A 138 -14.91 -3.18 6.02
CA THR A 138 -15.28 -1.97 5.28
C THR A 138 -16.46 -1.24 5.92
N GLN A 139 -17.47 -1.98 6.39
CA GLN A 139 -18.62 -1.40 7.09
C GLN A 139 -18.21 -0.55 8.31
N ASP A 140 -17.15 -0.94 9.02
CA ASP A 140 -16.68 -0.22 10.20
C ASP A 140 -15.91 1.05 9.78
N LEU A 141 -15.14 0.99 8.68
CA LEU A 141 -14.51 2.17 8.08
C LEU A 141 -15.53 3.19 7.56
N LEU A 142 -16.71 2.74 7.16
CA LEU A 142 -17.80 3.56 6.64
C LEU A 142 -18.76 4.05 7.73
N ASP A 143 -18.63 3.54 8.95
CA ASP A 143 -19.42 4.00 10.09
C ASP A 143 -18.85 5.31 10.64
N HIS A 144 -19.63 6.39 10.52
CA HIS A 144 -19.27 7.72 10.98
C HIS A 144 -19.51 7.92 12.48
N GLU A 145 -20.24 7.01 13.13
CA GLU A 145 -20.50 7.05 14.57
C GLU A 145 -19.33 6.44 15.37
N LEU A 146 -18.42 5.70 14.71
CA LEU A 146 -17.20 5.18 15.32
C LEU A 146 -16.12 6.26 15.38
N ASP A 147 -15.74 6.64 16.59
CA ASP A 147 -14.52 7.41 16.84
C ASP A 147 -13.26 6.57 16.58
N ASP A 148 -12.09 7.23 16.58
CA ASP A 148 -10.81 6.57 16.28
C ASP A 148 -10.48 5.43 17.26
N ALA A 149 -10.89 5.54 18.53
CA ALA A 149 -10.61 4.53 19.55
C ALA A 149 -11.48 3.29 19.35
N ALA A 150 -12.78 3.48 19.13
CA ALA A 150 -13.73 2.41 18.83
C ALA A 150 -13.38 1.73 17.50
N LEU A 151 -13.01 2.49 16.48
CA LEU A 151 -12.57 1.95 15.19
C LEU A 151 -11.27 1.14 15.33
N GLY A 152 -10.31 1.64 16.12
CA GLY A 152 -9.06 0.94 16.42
C GLY A 152 -9.28 -0.44 17.06
N GLN A 153 -10.26 -0.56 17.96
CA GLN A 153 -10.64 -1.84 18.59
C GLN A 153 -11.20 -2.88 17.60
N LYS A 154 -11.66 -2.45 16.42
CA LYS A 154 -12.17 -3.33 15.36
C LYS A 154 -11.08 -3.81 14.39
N VAL A 155 -9.86 -3.29 14.51
CA VAL A 155 -8.73 -3.76 13.70
C VAL A 155 -8.29 -5.15 14.17
N GLU A 156 -8.26 -6.10 13.26
CA GLU A 156 -7.80 -7.46 13.51
C GLU A 156 -6.37 -7.66 13.03
N ARG A 157 -5.52 -8.25 13.87
CA ARG A 157 -4.29 -8.89 13.37
C ARG A 157 -4.69 -10.10 12.53
N TYR A 158 -4.27 -10.12 11.27
CA TYR A 158 -4.56 -11.20 10.33
C TYR A 158 -3.47 -12.26 10.32
N SER A 159 -2.22 -11.89 10.03
CA SER A 159 -1.08 -12.81 9.89
C SER A 159 0.25 -12.10 10.08
N ASP A 160 1.35 -12.86 10.06
CA ASP A 160 2.67 -12.30 9.81
C ASP A 160 2.85 -11.96 8.32
N LYS A 161 3.73 -11.00 8.03
CA LYS A 161 4.17 -10.60 6.69
C LYS A 161 5.64 -10.13 6.71
N PRO A 162 6.37 -10.18 5.59
CA PRO A 162 7.64 -9.46 5.47
C PRO A 162 7.44 -7.93 5.40
N ILE A 163 8.55 -7.18 5.41
CA ILE A 163 8.53 -5.79 4.94
C ILE A 163 8.19 -5.82 3.45
N CYS A 164 7.14 -5.11 3.07
CA CYS A 164 6.58 -5.14 1.73
C CYS A 164 6.05 -3.77 1.31
N ASP A 165 6.04 -3.52 0.00
CA ASP A 165 5.41 -2.36 -0.64
C ASP A 165 3.93 -2.68 -0.91
N GLY A 166 3.47 -2.66 -2.15
CA GLY A 166 2.10 -3.03 -2.53
C GLY A 166 1.78 -4.51 -2.36
N ILE A 167 0.48 -4.80 -2.27
CA ILE A 167 -0.11 -6.13 -2.13
C ILE A 167 -1.33 -6.25 -3.06
N SER A 168 -1.81 -7.47 -3.30
CA SER A 168 -3.12 -7.71 -3.92
C SER A 168 -3.72 -9.01 -3.37
N ILE A 169 -5.00 -9.29 -3.62
CA ILE A 169 -5.71 -10.44 -3.09
C ILE A 169 -6.53 -11.13 -4.18
N ASP A 170 -6.43 -12.46 -4.27
CA ASP A 170 -7.25 -13.22 -5.22
C ASP A 170 -8.67 -13.50 -4.69
N ARG A 171 -9.53 -14.08 -5.53
CA ARG A 171 -10.91 -14.43 -5.18
C ARG A 171 -11.02 -15.54 -4.13
N ALA A 172 -9.96 -16.32 -3.92
CA ALA A 172 -9.91 -17.35 -2.89
C ALA A 172 -9.42 -16.78 -1.53
N GLY A 173 -8.93 -15.54 -1.49
CA GLY A 173 -8.47 -14.87 -0.29
C GLY A 173 -6.98 -15.06 0.01
N ASN A 174 -6.17 -15.45 -0.98
CA ASN A 174 -4.71 -15.45 -0.83
C ASN A 174 -4.17 -14.05 -1.14
N ILE A 175 -3.29 -13.55 -0.27
CA ILE A 175 -2.75 -12.19 -0.37
C ILE A 175 -1.33 -12.25 -0.93
N TYR A 176 -1.09 -11.63 -2.07
CA TYR A 176 0.22 -11.56 -2.73
C TYR A 176 1.02 -10.39 -2.20
N ILE A 177 2.29 -10.65 -1.86
CA ILE A 177 3.14 -9.75 -1.10
C ILE A 177 4.44 -9.49 -1.88
N SER A 178 4.84 -8.22 -1.92
CA SER A 178 6.14 -7.76 -2.43
C SER A 178 7.22 -7.95 -1.36
N ASP A 179 7.86 -9.12 -1.30
CA ASP A 179 8.96 -9.35 -0.35
C ASP A 179 10.27 -8.77 -0.88
N ILE A 180 10.43 -7.47 -0.63
CA ILE A 180 11.56 -6.67 -1.12
C ILE A 180 12.89 -7.18 -0.56
N ALA A 181 12.92 -7.59 0.71
CA ALA A 181 14.15 -8.00 1.37
C ALA A 181 14.75 -9.28 0.75
N ASN A 182 13.87 -10.16 0.22
CA ASN A 182 14.25 -11.44 -0.38
C ASN A 182 14.21 -11.43 -1.92
N HIS A 183 14.03 -10.28 -2.57
CA HIS A 183 13.86 -10.18 -4.02
C HIS A 183 12.77 -11.11 -4.57
N ALA A 184 11.61 -11.12 -3.92
CA ALA A 184 10.60 -12.14 -4.11
C ALA A 184 9.17 -11.61 -4.17
N VAL A 185 8.30 -12.39 -4.79
CA VAL A 185 6.84 -12.35 -4.59
C VAL A 185 6.50 -13.51 -3.69
N GLY A 186 5.81 -13.23 -2.59
CA GLY A 186 5.26 -14.24 -1.70
C GLY A 186 3.74 -14.18 -1.65
N VAL A 187 3.16 -15.14 -0.93
CA VAL A 187 1.72 -15.23 -0.70
C VAL A 187 1.45 -15.55 0.76
N ILE A 188 0.43 -14.90 1.33
CA ILE A 188 -0.20 -15.28 2.58
C ILE A 188 -1.45 -16.07 2.19
N SER A 189 -1.40 -17.39 2.38
CA SER A 189 -2.53 -18.27 2.05
C SER A 189 -3.71 -18.06 2.99
N THR A 190 -4.86 -18.66 2.67
CA THR A 190 -6.05 -18.67 3.56
C THR A 190 -5.80 -19.33 4.92
N LEU A 191 -4.73 -20.12 5.06
CA LEU A 191 -4.22 -20.64 6.33
C LEU A 191 -3.42 -19.61 7.14
N ARG A 192 -3.34 -18.37 6.64
CA ARG A 192 -2.64 -17.22 7.24
C ARG A 192 -1.13 -17.45 7.39
N ARG A 193 -0.54 -18.19 6.46
CA ARG A 193 0.89 -18.50 6.42
C ARG A 193 1.53 -17.91 5.17
N TYR A 194 2.67 -17.25 5.39
CA TYR A 194 3.49 -16.69 4.34
C TYR A 194 4.41 -17.74 3.71
N GLU A 195 4.51 -17.72 2.38
CA GLU A 195 5.52 -18.46 1.61
C GLU A 195 5.96 -17.68 0.37
N ILE A 196 7.17 -17.94 -0.13
CA ILE A 196 7.67 -17.35 -1.38
C ILE A 196 7.18 -18.20 -2.56
N ILE A 197 6.61 -17.56 -3.58
CA ILE A 197 6.11 -18.23 -4.79
C ILE A 197 6.95 -17.90 -6.04
N ALA A 198 7.69 -16.80 -6.02
CA ALA A 198 8.65 -16.46 -7.06
C ALA A 198 9.80 -15.65 -6.47
N GLN A 199 11.03 -15.90 -6.91
CA GLN A 199 12.21 -15.19 -6.46
C GLN A 199 13.17 -14.97 -7.62
N ASP A 200 13.58 -13.73 -7.83
CA ASP A 200 14.54 -13.36 -8.87
C ASP A 200 15.28 -12.09 -8.43
N ARG A 201 16.58 -12.22 -8.16
CA ARG A 201 17.41 -11.14 -7.62
C ARG A 201 17.55 -9.94 -8.56
N GLU A 202 17.39 -10.13 -9.86
CA GLU A 202 17.50 -9.05 -10.83
C GLU A 202 16.13 -8.43 -11.09
N ARG A 203 15.16 -9.26 -11.47
CA ARG A 203 13.85 -8.83 -11.96
C ARG A 203 12.89 -8.47 -10.83
N LEU A 204 13.00 -9.12 -9.67
CA LEU A 204 12.16 -8.88 -8.50
C LEU A 204 12.93 -8.17 -7.38
N SER A 205 13.92 -7.34 -7.74
CA SER A 205 14.71 -6.60 -6.75
C SER A 205 13.92 -5.53 -5.98
N TRP A 206 12.79 -5.07 -6.54
CA TRP A 206 11.75 -4.30 -5.84
C TRP A 206 10.43 -4.44 -6.62
N PRO A 207 9.63 -5.49 -6.38
CA PRO A 207 8.24 -5.51 -6.80
C PRO A 207 7.49 -4.43 -6.02
N ASP A 208 6.85 -3.51 -6.72
CA ASP A 208 6.29 -2.29 -6.13
C ASP A 208 4.77 -2.44 -5.93
N ALA A 209 4.04 -2.83 -6.97
CA ALA A 209 2.59 -3.01 -6.93
C ALA A 209 2.16 -4.28 -7.67
N PHE A 210 0.94 -4.72 -7.38
CA PHE A 210 0.29 -5.86 -8.01
C PHE A 210 -1.07 -5.48 -8.58
N SER A 211 -1.47 -6.15 -9.66
CA SER A 211 -2.85 -6.10 -10.13
C SER A 211 -3.17 -7.36 -10.91
N PHE A 212 -4.39 -7.87 -10.79
CA PHE A 212 -4.84 -8.96 -11.64
C PHE A 212 -5.24 -8.46 -13.03
N GLY A 213 -4.96 -9.27 -14.05
CA GLY A 213 -5.43 -9.05 -15.41
C GLY A 213 -6.74 -9.77 -15.71
N PRO A 214 -7.41 -9.42 -16.83
CA PRO A 214 -8.63 -10.10 -17.27
C PRO A 214 -8.40 -11.56 -17.72
N ASP A 215 -7.14 -11.94 -17.95
CA ASP A 215 -6.69 -13.29 -18.28
C ASP A 215 -6.46 -14.17 -17.04
N GLY A 216 -6.73 -13.65 -15.85
CA GLY A 216 -6.56 -14.36 -14.57
C GLY A 216 -5.12 -14.39 -14.07
N ARG A 217 -4.17 -13.74 -14.76
CA ARG A 217 -2.78 -13.62 -14.31
C ARG A 217 -2.63 -12.54 -13.24
N LEU A 218 -1.61 -12.70 -12.41
CA LEU A 218 -1.16 -11.64 -11.52
C LEU A 218 -0.02 -10.88 -12.20
N TYR A 219 -0.14 -9.56 -12.30
CA TYR A 219 0.90 -8.68 -12.81
C TYR A 219 1.58 -7.95 -11.66
N THR A 220 2.88 -7.71 -11.79
CA THR A 220 3.64 -6.85 -10.90
C THR A 220 4.57 -5.94 -11.68
N VAL A 221 4.75 -4.72 -11.17
CA VAL A 221 5.78 -3.79 -11.66
C VAL A 221 7.01 -3.90 -10.77
N ALA A 222 8.20 -4.00 -11.38
CA ALA A 222 9.46 -4.01 -10.67
C ALA A 222 10.37 -2.88 -11.16
N ASN A 223 10.67 -1.95 -10.26
CA ASN A 223 11.20 -0.62 -10.61
C ASN A 223 12.58 -0.32 -9.99
N GLN A 224 13.16 -1.27 -9.24
CA GLN A 224 14.44 -1.11 -8.56
C GLN A 224 14.48 0.08 -7.59
N LEU A 225 13.37 0.39 -6.89
CA LEU A 225 13.23 1.64 -6.11
C LEU A 225 14.36 1.87 -5.10
N HIS A 226 14.84 0.82 -4.42
CA HIS A 226 16.00 0.87 -3.51
C HIS A 226 17.31 1.38 -4.13
N ARG A 227 17.41 1.41 -5.46
CA ARG A 227 18.58 1.90 -6.21
C ARG A 227 18.41 3.33 -6.70
N THR A 228 17.26 3.95 -6.49
CA THR A 228 17.04 5.36 -6.84
C THR A 228 17.81 6.28 -5.89
N ALA A 229 18.18 7.47 -6.36
CA ALA A 229 18.93 8.43 -5.53
C ALA A 229 18.23 8.72 -4.18
N VAL A 230 16.89 8.75 -4.17
CA VAL A 230 16.11 9.03 -2.96
C VAL A 230 16.32 7.95 -1.88
N LEU A 231 16.30 6.67 -2.27
CA LEU A 231 16.40 5.53 -1.34
C LEU A 231 17.83 4.95 -1.22
N ASN A 232 18.76 5.44 -2.03
CA ASN A 232 20.15 5.00 -2.10
C ASN A 232 21.13 6.14 -1.77
N ALA A 233 20.89 6.85 -0.67
CA ALA A 233 21.85 7.82 -0.12
C ALA A 233 22.28 8.93 -1.09
N GLY A 234 21.40 9.32 -2.03
CA GLY A 234 21.68 10.33 -3.06
C GLY A 234 22.31 9.78 -4.35
N VAL A 235 22.54 8.46 -4.45
CA VAL A 235 23.21 7.83 -5.60
C VAL A 235 22.20 7.13 -6.50
N MET A 236 22.05 7.58 -7.75
CA MET A 236 21.21 6.90 -8.75
C MET A 236 21.95 5.68 -9.31
N ALA A 237 21.53 4.48 -8.91
CA ALA A 237 22.04 3.21 -9.41
C ALA A 237 20.98 2.37 -10.14
N ALA A 238 19.71 2.77 -10.07
CA ALA A 238 18.64 2.18 -10.88
C ALA A 238 18.90 2.47 -12.37
N LYS A 239 18.69 1.46 -13.21
CA LYS A 239 18.85 1.58 -14.66
C LYS A 239 17.87 0.65 -15.38
N PRO A 240 17.42 1.02 -16.59
CA PRO A 240 16.66 0.10 -17.44
C PRO A 240 17.43 -1.21 -17.69
N PRO A 241 16.71 -2.30 -17.99
CA PRO A 241 15.25 -2.38 -18.06
C PRO A 241 14.56 -2.35 -16.68
N TYR A 242 13.37 -1.77 -16.65
CA TYR A 242 12.37 -1.98 -15.60
C TYR A 242 11.33 -2.97 -16.13
N TYR A 243 10.61 -3.64 -15.24
CA TYR A 243 9.80 -4.78 -15.64
C TYR A 243 8.32 -4.61 -15.30
N VAL A 244 7.47 -5.07 -16.21
CA VAL A 244 6.14 -5.59 -15.90
C VAL A 244 6.26 -7.10 -16.03
N LEU A 245 6.05 -7.82 -14.93
CA LEU A 245 6.15 -9.28 -14.88
C LEU A 245 4.76 -9.85 -14.64
N GLN A 246 4.50 -11.03 -15.19
CA GLN A 246 3.30 -11.80 -14.91
C GLN A 246 3.65 -13.09 -14.18
N LEU A 247 2.76 -13.52 -13.30
CA LEU A 247 2.87 -14.74 -12.51
C LEU A 247 1.58 -15.56 -12.65
N GLU A 248 1.70 -16.87 -12.47
CA GLU A 248 0.54 -17.74 -12.24
C GLU A 248 0.13 -17.58 -10.76
N PRO A 249 -1.07 -17.06 -10.46
CA PRO A 249 -1.55 -16.97 -9.09
C PRO A 249 -2.10 -18.32 -8.59
N MET A 250 -2.31 -18.43 -7.28
CA MET A 250 -2.98 -19.57 -6.64
C MET A 250 -4.45 -19.66 -7.06
N ALA A 251 -5.10 -18.53 -7.32
CA ALA A 251 -6.44 -18.40 -7.87
C ALA A 251 -6.57 -17.07 -8.64
N PRO A 252 -7.52 -16.96 -9.59
CA PRO A 252 -7.75 -15.69 -10.28
C PRO A 252 -8.26 -14.61 -9.32
N GLY A 253 -7.87 -13.36 -9.56
CA GLY A 253 -8.35 -12.19 -8.83
C GLY A 253 -9.44 -11.41 -9.56
N ILE A 254 -9.69 -10.19 -9.11
CA ILE A 254 -10.55 -9.22 -9.79
C ILE A 254 -9.63 -8.30 -10.59
N ALA A 255 -9.86 -8.18 -11.90
CA ALA A 255 -9.00 -7.36 -12.74
C ALA A 255 -9.02 -5.89 -12.28
N GLY A 256 -7.84 -5.28 -12.13
CA GLY A 256 -7.70 -3.89 -11.69
C GLY A 256 -7.90 -3.61 -10.20
N ARG A 257 -8.11 -4.65 -9.37
CA ARG A 257 -8.22 -4.55 -7.91
C ARG A 257 -6.94 -4.99 -7.19
#